data_AF-A0A0F9BA37-F1
#
_entry.id   AF-A0A0F9BA37-F1
#
_cell.length_a   1.000
_cell.length_b   1.000
_cell.length_c   1.000
_cell.angle_alpha   90.00
_cell.angle_beta   90.00
_cell.angle_gamma   90.00
#
_symmetry.space_group_name_H-M   'P 1'
#
loop_
_entity.id
_entity.type
_entity.pdbx_description
1 polymer ?
#
loop_
_entity_poly.entity_id
_entity_poly.type
_entity_poly.pdbx_seq_one_letter_code
_entity_poly.pdbx_strand_id
1 'polypeptide(L)' 'MAKELNYMAIDKDGRFVAVITPNRPKEVAKETGKWIRQGLSVKRCTDDYVRQHFGDIVK' A
#
# COMPACT_ATOMS: atom_id res chain seq x y z
N MET A 1 13.51 11.12 -10.87
CA MET A 1 12.19 10.54 -10.55
C MET A 1 12.10 10.44 -9.04
N ALA A 2 11.14 11.12 -8.41
CA ALA A 2 10.91 10.96 -6.98
C ALA A 2 10.39 9.53 -6.74
N LYS A 3 11.01 8.76 -5.84
CA LYS A 3 10.50 7.44 -5.46
C LYS A 3 9.14 7.67 -4.78
N GLU A 4 8.03 7.34 -5.44
CA GLU A 4 6.73 7.42 -4.81
C GLU A 4 6.67 6.36 -3.70
N LEU A 5 6.41 6.80 -2.47
CA LEU A 5 6.33 5.92 -1.30
C LEU A 5 4.90 5.39 -1.19
N ASN A 6 4.67 4.16 -1.66
CA ASN A 6 3.40 3.48 -1.55
C ASN A 6 3.17 2.91 -0.14
N TYR A 7 1.91 2.71 0.22
CA TYR A 7 1.52 2.04 1.46
C TYR A 7 0.81 0.74 1.13
N MET A 8 1.19 -0.35 1.78
CA MET A 8 0.58 -1.66 1.63
C MET A 8 -0.04 -2.15 2.93
N ALA A 9 -1.14 -2.88 2.80
CA ALA A 9 -1.81 -3.63 3.85
C ALA A 9 -1.39 -5.10 3.79
N ILE A 10 -1.08 -5.67 4.95
CA ILE A 10 -0.66 -7.06 5.12
C ILE A 10 -1.54 -7.69 6.20
N ASP A 11 -2.04 -8.89 5.97
CA ASP A 11 -2.79 -9.65 6.97
C ASP A 11 -1.88 -10.26 8.05
N LYS A 12 -2.51 -10.91 9.03
CA LYS A 12 -1.82 -11.59 10.14
C LYS A 12 -0.94 -12.77 9.71
N ASP A 13 -1.21 -13.36 8.55
CA ASP A 13 -0.47 -14.48 7.97
C ASP A 13 0.69 -13.98 7.09
N GLY A 14 0.93 -12.67 7.06
CA GLY A 14 1.97 -12.05 6.25
C GLY A 14 1.60 -11.90 4.78
N ARG A 15 0.33 -12.18 4.41
CA ARG A 15 -0.15 -12.04 3.04
C ARG A 15 -0.52 -10.59 2.77
N PHE A 16 -0.09 -10.12 1.61
CA PHE A 16 -0.49 -8.81 1.13
C PHE A 16 -2.00 -8.78 0.82
N VAL A 17 -2.65 -7.66 1.12
CA VAL A 17 -4.10 -7.45 0.91
C VAL A 17 -4.38 -6.29 -0.05
N ALA A 18 -3.68 -5.16 0.08
CA ALA A 18 -3.95 -3.96 -0.73
C ALA A 18 -2.75 -3.00 -0.77
N VAL A 19 -2.67 -2.15 -1.80
CA VAL A 19 -1.71 -1.05 -1.92
C VAL A 19 -2.41 0.25 -2.25
N ILE A 20 -1.90 1.37 -1.75
CA ILE A 20 -2.32 2.72 -2.11
C ILE A 20 -1.11 3.59 -2.45
N THR A 21 -1.17 4.22 -3.62
CA THR A 21 -0.17 5.16 -4.12
C THR A 21 -0.49 6.58 -3.63
N PRO A 22 0.51 7.34 -3.15
CA PRO A 22 0.30 8.61 -2.47
C PRO A 22 -0.01 9.77 -3.42
N ASN A 23 -1.03 9.62 -4.27
CA ASN A 23 -1.50 10.73 -5.11
C ASN A 23 -2.35 11.73 -4.31
N ARG A 24 -2.90 11.33 -3.15
CA ARG A 24 -3.65 12.21 -2.23
C ARG A 24 -3.43 11.82 -0.76
N PRO A 25 -2.72 12.63 0.06
CA PRO A 25 -2.37 12.26 1.44
C PRO A 25 -3.58 12.05 2.36
N LYS A 26 -4.68 12.77 2.14
CA LYS A 26 -5.94 12.56 2.89
C LYS A 26 -6.58 11.19 2.62
N GLU A 27 -6.50 10.71 1.38
CA GLU A 27 -7.04 9.39 1.02
C GLU A 27 -6.16 8.26 1.59
N VAL A 28 -4.84 8.44 1.55
CA VAL A 28 -3.88 7.52 2.19
C VAL A 28 -4.17 7.37 3.68
N ALA A 29 -4.32 8.49 4.41
CA ALA A 29 -4.62 8.43 5.85
C ALA A 29 -5.95 7.73 6.15
N LYS A 30 -6.98 7.96 5.31
CA LYS A 30 -8.28 7.32 5.46
C LYS A 30 -8.22 5.81 5.23
N GLU A 31 -7.56 5.36 4.17
CA GLU A 31 -7.46 3.93 3.84
C GLU A 31 -6.55 3.19 4.81
N THR A 32 -5.39 3.74 5.15
CA THR A 32 -4.51 3.13 6.17
C THR A 32 -5.21 3.02 7.54
N GLY A 33 -6.01 4.02 7.93
CA GLY A 33 -6.84 3.94 9.14
C GLY A 33 -7.98 2.92 9.07
N LYS A 34 -8.46 2.54 7.87
CA LYS A 34 -9.39 1.41 7.71
C LYS A 34 -8.67 0.08 7.86
N TRP A 35 -7.51 -0.07 7.21
CA TRP A 35 -6.70 -1.29 7.29
C TRP A 35 -6.30 -1.62 8.72
N ILE A 36 -5.85 -0.63 9.50
CA ILE A 36 -5.52 -0.82 10.91
C ILE A 36 -6.74 -1.29 11.72
N ARG A 37 -7.92 -0.72 11.47
CA ARG A 37 -9.18 -1.14 12.11
C ARG A 37 -9.62 -2.56 11.73
N GLN A 38 -9.21 -3.04 10.56
CA GLN A 38 -9.43 -4.42 10.10
C GLN A 38 -8.38 -5.40 10.65
N GLY A 39 -7.43 -4.94 11.46
CA GLY A 39 -6.34 -5.75 11.99
C GLY A 39 -5.23 -6.02 10.98
N LEU A 40 -5.16 -5.25 9.89
CA LEU A 40 -4.09 -5.33 8.91
C LEU A 40 -2.89 -4.49 9.36
N SER A 41 -1.69 -5.00 9.09
CA SER A 41 -0.44 -4.28 9.25
C SER A 41 -0.19 -3.38 8.05
N VAL A 42 0.21 -2.13 8.29
CA VAL A 42 0.54 -1.17 7.23
C VAL A 42 2.05 -1.03 7.10
N LYS A 43 2.59 -1.24 5.90
CA LYS A 43 4.02 -1.07 5.59
C LYS A 43 4.21 -0.14 4.40
N ARG A 44 5.39 0.51 4.32
CA ARG A 44 5.77 1.28 3.12
C ARG A 44 6.42 0.35 2.09
N CYS A 45 6.13 0.56 0.81
CA CYS A 45 6.77 -0.13 -0.32
C CYS A 45 7.16 0.86 -1.42
N THR A 46 8.14 0.45 -2.24
CA THR A 46 8.55 1.16 -3.45
C THR A 46 7.69 0.75 -4.64
N ASP A 47 7.66 1.57 -5.68
CA ASP A 47 7.03 1.21 -6.96
C ASP A 47 7.60 -0.09 -7.54
N ASP A 48 8.91 -0.32 -7.43
CA ASP A 48 9.55 -1.56 -7.89
C ASP A 48 9.00 -2.80 -7.18
N TYR A 49 8.77 -2.70 -5.87
CA TYR A 49 8.16 -3.79 -5.10
C TYR A 49 6.72 -4.05 -5.57
N VAL A 50 5.96 -2.98 -5.82
CA VAL A 50 4.60 -3.11 -6.36
C VAL A 50 4.64 -3.76 -7.75
N ARG A 51 5.51 -3.30 -8.65
CA ARG A 51 5.64 -3.88 -9.99
C ARG A 51 6.06 -5.34 -10.00
N GLN A 52 6.99 -5.72 -9.14
CA GLN A 52 7.47 -7.10 -9.05
C GLN A 52 6.39 -8.06 -8.54
N HIS A 53 5.52 -7.61 -7.65
CA HIS A 53 4.52 -8.45 -7.01
C HIS A 53 3.11 -8.37 -7.64
N PHE A 54 2.78 -7.27 -8.33
CA PHE A 54 1.46 -7.02 -8.91
C PHE A 54 1.48 -6.77 -10.43
N GLY A 55 2.65 -6.79 -11.05
CA GLY A 55 2.83 -6.32 -12.43
C GLY A 55 2.71 -4.80 -12.51
N ASP A 56 2.65 -4.27 -13.72
CA ASP A 56 2.28 -2.87 -13.93
C ASP A 56 0.82 -2.68 -13.49
N ILE A 57 0.60 -2.32 -12.22
CA ILE A 57 -0.63 -1.63 -11.79
C ILE A 57 -0.54 -0.22 -12.40
N VAL A 58 -0.67 -0.18 -13.72
CA VAL A 58 -1.03 1.02 -14.45
C VAL A 58 -2.54 1.13 -14.32
N LYS A 59 -2.93 2.31 -13.86
CA LYS A 59 -4.31 2.77 -13.69
C LYS A 59 -5.20 2.49 -14.90
#